data_AF-A0A258JSZ9-F1
#
_entry.id   AF-A0A258JSZ9-F1
#
_cell.length_a   1.000
_cell.length_b   1.000
_cell.length_c   1.000
_cell.angle_alpha   90.00
_cell.angle_beta   90.00
_cell.angle_gamma   90.00
#
_symmetry.space_group_name_H-M   'P 1'
#
loop_
_entity.id
_entity.type
_entity.pdbx_description
1 polymer ?
#
loop_
_entity_poly.entity_id
_entity_poly.type
_entity_poly.pdbx_seq_one_letter_code
_entity_poly.pdbx_strand_id
1 'polypeptide(L)'
;MKHKFQLLDFPNSNFEIETSIWTGKSKLLKDNVPVEQSKEKGRPFLIPNGTSGLIKAFPKQSFPDFVPTLEINGIKNQIVEKLKWFQYLLGGLPVLLLFGGGAIGGAIGVVGAITNFNIFREEGSEASKYLKVTGVVLATFTLYFVIVTFISILIK
;
A
#
# COMPACT_ATOMS: atom_id res chain seq x y z
N MET A 1 -2.85 2.97 -6.34
CA MET A 1 -3.79 1.93 -5.90
C MET A 1 -5.11 2.59 -5.60
N LYS A 2 -6.22 2.02 -6.06
CA LYS A 2 -7.56 2.58 -5.95
C LYS A 2 -8.42 1.63 -5.12
N HIS A 3 -9.07 2.14 -4.08
CA HIS A 3 -9.91 1.33 -3.20
C HIS A 3 -11.24 2.03 -2.95
N LYS A 4 -12.32 1.27 -3.08
CA LYS A 4 -13.68 1.70 -2.73
C LYS A 4 -14.04 1.19 -1.34
N PHE A 5 -14.69 2.02 -0.53
CA PHE A 5 -15.06 1.69 0.84
C PHE A 5 -16.23 2.56 1.31
N GLN A 6 -16.80 2.18 2.45
CA GLN A 6 -17.81 2.96 3.17
C GLN A 6 -17.26 3.34 4.54
N LEU A 7 -17.67 4.51 5.03
CA LEU A 7 -17.31 4.97 6.37
C LEU A 7 -18.54 4.87 7.26
N LEU A 8 -18.35 4.43 8.50
CA LEU A 8 -19.43 4.30 9.49
C LEU A 8 -20.13 5.64 9.74
N ASP A 9 -19.37 6.72 9.77
CA ASP A 9 -19.89 8.09 9.93
C ASP A 9 -20.71 8.57 8.72
N PHE A 10 -20.65 7.86 7.58
CA PHE A 10 -21.28 8.23 6.32
C PHE A 10 -21.94 7.01 5.64
N PRO A 11 -22.99 6.42 6.24
CA PRO A 11 -23.56 5.15 5.81
C PRO A 11 -24.17 5.19 4.40
N ASN A 12 -24.53 6.38 3.90
CA ASN A 12 -25.16 6.58 2.60
C ASN A 12 -24.21 7.10 1.51
N SER A 13 -22.90 7.18 1.79
CA SER A 13 -21.91 7.67 0.83
C SER A 13 -20.88 6.60 0.50
N ASN A 14 -20.48 6.56 -0.77
CA ASN A 14 -19.40 5.72 -1.24
C ASN A 14 -18.12 6.53 -1.36
N PHE A 15 -17.04 6.01 -0.78
CA PHE A 15 -15.74 6.64 -0.86
C PHE A 15 -14.81 5.86 -1.77
N GLU A 16 -13.95 6.60 -2.44
CA GLU A 16 -12.87 6.03 -3.23
C GLU A 16 -11.57 6.76 -2.92
N ILE A 17 -10.54 6.03 -2.51
CA ILE A 17 -9.22 6.58 -2.30
C ILE A 17 -8.26 6.06 -3.36
N GLU A 18 -7.49 6.96 -3.94
CA GLU A 18 -6.39 6.66 -4.81
C GLU A 18 -5.09 7.10 -4.16
N THR A 19 -4.13 6.19 -3.98
CA THR A 19 -2.83 6.51 -3.39
C THR A 19 -1.67 6.03 -4.26
N SER A 20 -0.60 6.81 -4.28
CA SER A 20 0.67 6.46 -4.91
C SER A 20 1.73 6.33 -3.83
N ILE A 21 2.27 5.12 -3.66
CA ILE A 21 3.36 4.86 -2.70
C ILE A 21 4.62 5.64 -3.13
N TRP A 22 4.88 5.73 -4.45
CA TRP A 22 6.06 6.40 -4.99
C TRP A 22 6.07 7.91 -4.81
N THR A 23 4.91 8.56 -4.97
CA THR A 23 4.82 10.02 -4.85
C THR A 23 4.30 10.49 -3.49
N GLY A 24 3.78 9.57 -2.67
CA GLY A 24 3.07 9.86 -1.42
C GLY A 24 1.75 10.62 -1.61
N LYS A 25 1.33 10.90 -2.85
CA LYS A 25 0.09 11.62 -3.14
C LYS A 25 -1.11 10.71 -2.92
N SER A 26 -2.19 11.31 -2.42
CA SER A 26 -3.48 10.66 -2.27
C SER A 26 -4.59 11.57 -2.78
N LYS A 27 -5.63 10.96 -3.34
CA LYS A 27 -6.86 11.61 -3.78
C LYS A 27 -8.02 10.85 -3.16
N LEU A 28 -8.97 11.58 -2.58
CA LEU A 28 -10.20 11.02 -2.03
C LEU A 28 -11.38 11.52 -2.85
N LEU A 29 -12.29 10.64 -3.21
CA LEU A 29 -13.57 10.95 -3.82
C LEU A 29 -14.68 10.50 -2.88
N LYS A 30 -15.72 11.32 -2.75
CA LYS A 30 -16.99 11.00 -2.09
C LYS A 30 -18.07 11.06 -3.15
N ASP A 31 -18.76 9.95 -3.40
CA ASP A 31 -19.82 9.85 -4.41
C ASP A 31 -19.37 10.35 -5.80
N ASN A 32 -18.14 9.96 -6.20
CA ASN A 32 -17.44 10.38 -7.42
C ASN A 32 -17.02 11.87 -7.48
N VAL A 33 -17.25 12.65 -6.43
CA VAL A 33 -16.81 14.04 -6.32
C VAL A 33 -15.48 14.11 -5.55
N PRO A 34 -14.42 14.74 -6.10
CA PRO A 34 -13.17 14.93 -5.38
C PRO A 34 -13.37 15.69 -4.06
N VAL A 35 -12.83 15.16 -2.97
CA VAL A 35 -12.81 15.81 -1.66
C VAL A 35 -11.59 16.72 -1.57
N GLU A 36 -11.81 17.96 -1.12
CA GLU A 36 -10.73 18.93 -0.95
C GLU A 36 -9.74 18.47 0.13
N GLN A 37 -8.46 18.72 -0.11
CA GLN A 37 -7.38 18.44 0.84
C GLN A 37 -6.84 19.75 1.41
N SER A 38 -6.78 19.83 2.73
CA SER A 38 -6.23 21.01 3.42
C SER A 38 -4.71 21.10 3.27
N LYS A 39 -4.17 22.32 3.35
CA LYS A 39 -2.72 22.60 3.36
C LYS A 39 -2.07 22.44 4.74
N GLU A 40 -2.84 22.16 5.77
CA GLU A 40 -2.32 21.97 7.13
C GLU A 40 -1.44 20.71 7.27
N LYS A 41 -0.74 20.59 8.40
CA LYS A 41 0.13 19.44 8.69
C LYS A 41 -0.68 18.14 8.63
N GLY A 42 -0.17 17.16 7.88
CA GLY A 42 -0.85 15.89 7.65
C GLY A 42 -1.88 15.91 6.52
N ARG A 43 -2.13 17.07 5.88
CA ARG A 43 -2.97 17.24 4.68
C ARG A 43 -4.27 16.43 4.74
N PRO A 44 -5.13 16.64 5.75
CA PRO A 44 -6.39 15.91 5.83
C PRO A 44 -7.33 16.30 4.70
N PHE A 45 -8.14 15.33 4.28
CA PHE A 45 -9.31 15.57 3.46
C PHE A 45 -10.43 16.16 4.30
N LEU A 46 -11.13 17.15 3.74
CA LEU A 46 -12.23 17.86 4.38
C LEU A 46 -13.56 17.29 3.88
N ILE A 47 -14.12 16.33 4.62
CA ILE A 47 -15.36 15.65 4.22
C ILE A 47 -16.56 16.42 4.79
N PRO A 48 -17.51 16.89 3.94
CA PRO A 48 -18.72 17.56 4.42
C PRO A 48 -19.67 16.56 5.10
N ASN A 49 -20.10 16.88 6.33
CA ASN A 49 -20.99 16.05 7.17
C ASN A 49 -22.51 16.35 7.00
N GLY A 50 -22.91 17.11 5.98
CA GLY A 50 -24.33 17.41 5.69
C GLY A 50 -25.02 18.36 6.69
N THR A 51 -24.54 18.46 7.93
CA THR A 51 -25.12 19.26 9.03
C THR A 51 -24.37 20.57 9.32
N SER A 52 -23.53 21.05 8.39
CA SER A 52 -22.63 22.24 8.44
C SER A 52 -21.19 22.04 8.98
N GLY A 53 -20.83 20.85 9.45
CA GLY A 53 -19.46 20.54 9.89
C GLY A 53 -18.58 19.90 8.79
N LEU A 54 -17.27 20.22 8.80
CA LEU A 54 -16.24 19.50 8.06
C LEU A 54 -15.54 18.49 8.97
N ILE A 55 -15.47 17.23 8.53
CA ILE A 55 -14.70 16.19 9.20
C ILE A 55 -13.32 16.10 8.53
N LYS A 56 -12.27 16.11 9.36
CA LYS A 56 -10.89 15.93 8.92
C LYS A 56 -10.56 14.43 8.84
N ALA A 57 -10.26 13.95 7.65
CA ALA A 57 -9.80 12.59 7.41
C ALA A 57 -8.33 12.60 7.00
N PHE A 58 -7.43 12.13 7.86
CA PHE A 58 -6.00 12.13 7.60
C PHE A 58 -5.60 10.88 6.80
N PRO A 59 -4.98 11.03 5.61
CA PRO A 59 -4.40 9.88 4.92
C PRO A 59 -3.18 9.37 5.69
N LYS A 60 -3.24 8.10 6.08
CA LYS A 60 -2.15 7.38 6.75
C LYS A 60 -1.82 6.11 5.98
N GLN A 61 -0.61 5.62 6.12
CA GLN A 61 -0.23 4.29 5.66
C GLN A 61 -0.27 3.31 6.83
N SER A 62 -0.76 2.11 6.55
CA SER A 62 -0.64 0.98 7.47
C SER A 62 0.73 0.30 7.30
N PHE A 63 1.25 -0.27 8.38
CA PHE A 63 2.43 -1.13 8.36
C PHE A 63 1.99 -2.54 8.76
N PRO A 64 2.49 -3.63 8.12
CA PRO A 64 3.65 -3.69 7.20
C PRO A 64 3.34 -3.61 5.69
N ASP A 65 2.08 -3.50 5.30
CA ASP A 65 1.63 -3.63 3.91
C ASP A 65 1.45 -2.33 3.13
N PHE A 66 1.67 -1.18 3.74
CA PHE A 66 1.59 0.15 3.10
C PHE A 66 0.21 0.45 2.49
N VAL A 67 -0.85 -0.23 2.94
CA VAL A 67 -2.21 0.06 2.48
C VAL A 67 -2.68 1.42 3.01
N PRO A 68 -3.48 2.16 2.22
CA PRO A 68 -4.03 3.42 2.68
C PRO A 68 -5.04 3.19 3.81
N THR A 69 -5.00 4.07 4.80
CA THR A 69 -5.95 4.15 5.91
C THR A 69 -6.39 5.59 6.10
N LEU A 70 -7.62 5.80 6.54
CA LEU A 70 -8.11 7.13 6.89
C LEU A 70 -8.29 7.23 8.40
N GLU A 71 -7.58 8.16 9.02
CA GLU A 71 -7.76 8.47 10.42
C GLU A 71 -8.77 9.61 10.56
N ILE A 72 -9.91 9.32 11.19
CA ILE A 72 -11.01 10.26 11.43
C ILE A 72 -11.25 10.28 12.94
N ASN A 73 -11.23 11.46 13.54
CA ASN A 73 -11.40 11.62 15.00
C ASN A 73 -10.45 10.73 15.84
N GLY A 74 -9.22 10.50 15.35
CA GLY A 74 -8.22 9.62 15.99
C GLY A 74 -8.45 8.12 15.79
N ILE A 75 -9.54 7.72 15.11
CA ILE A 75 -9.85 6.32 14.82
C ILE A 75 -9.35 5.99 13.41
N LYS A 76 -8.51 4.96 13.30
CA LYS A 76 -8.01 4.45 12.01
C LYS A 76 -9.07 3.58 11.35
N ASN A 77 -9.71 4.11 10.32
CA ASN A 77 -10.61 3.37 9.46
C ASN A 77 -9.79 2.56 8.45
N GLN A 78 -9.88 1.24 8.56
CA GLN A 78 -9.25 0.32 7.61
C GLN A 78 -10.07 0.32 6.32
N ILE A 79 -9.41 0.70 5.24
CA ILE A 79 -9.99 0.78 3.90
C ILE A 79 -9.98 -0.60 3.22
N VAL A 80 -9.02 -1.43 3.60
CA VAL A 80 -8.76 -2.74 3.00
C VAL A 80 -8.62 -3.76 4.12
N GLU A 81 -9.07 -4.99 3.85
CA GLU A 81 -8.89 -6.11 4.76
C GLU A 81 -7.40 -6.39 5.03
N LYS A 82 -7.12 -6.82 6.26
CA LYS A 82 -5.78 -7.26 6.65
C LYS A 82 -5.45 -8.59 5.98
N LEU A 83 -4.19 -8.76 5.60
CA LEU A 83 -3.72 -10.06 5.15
C LEU A 83 -3.69 -11.04 6.32
N LYS A 84 -3.75 -12.33 6.00
CA LYS A 84 -3.49 -13.38 6.98
C LYS A 84 -2.01 -13.30 7.40
N TRP A 85 -1.70 -13.68 8.64
CA TRP A 85 -0.33 -13.60 9.18
C TRP A 85 0.71 -14.30 8.29
N PHE A 86 0.37 -15.44 7.70
CA PHE A 86 1.28 -16.19 6.84
C PHE A 86 1.43 -15.56 5.45
N GLN A 87 0.45 -14.79 4.97
CA GLN A 87 0.59 -13.99 3.75
C GLN A 87 1.55 -12.83 3.95
N TYR A 88 1.60 -12.25 5.16
CA TYR A 88 2.65 -11.28 5.50
C TYR A 88 4.04 -11.92 5.48
N LEU A 89 4.17 -13.13 6.04
CA LEU A 89 5.44 -13.85 6.06
C LEU A 89 5.91 -14.18 4.62
N LEU A 90 5.05 -14.82 3.83
CA LEU A 90 5.36 -15.21 2.45
C LEU A 90 5.59 -14.00 1.54
N GLY A 91 4.70 -13.02 1.62
CA GLY A 91 4.80 -11.81 0.80
C GLY A 91 6.00 -10.96 1.16
N GLY A 92 6.41 -10.95 2.44
CA GLY A 92 7.56 -10.22 2.96
C GLY A 92 8.92 -10.89 2.76
N LEU A 93 8.98 -12.13 2.25
CA LEU A 93 10.24 -12.85 1.99
C LEU A 93 11.30 -12.04 1.22
N PRO A 94 10.95 -11.25 0.17
CA PRO A 94 11.91 -10.41 -0.54
C PRO A 94 12.70 -9.44 0.36
N VAL A 95 12.14 -9.01 1.50
CA VAL A 95 12.80 -8.08 2.43
C VAL A 95 14.07 -8.67 3.03
N LEU A 96 14.21 -10.00 3.06
CA LEU A 96 15.43 -10.66 3.53
C LEU A 96 16.69 -10.25 2.74
N LEU A 97 16.52 -9.82 1.48
CA LEU A 97 17.61 -9.27 0.67
C LEU A 97 18.26 -8.04 1.30
N LEU A 98 17.57 -7.30 2.18
CA LEU A 98 18.16 -6.19 2.92
C LEU A 98 19.37 -6.62 3.75
N PHE A 99 19.29 -7.78 4.41
CA PHE A 99 20.33 -8.23 5.34
C PHE A 99 21.59 -8.72 4.64
N GLY A 100 21.44 -9.33 3.45
CA GLY A 100 22.58 -9.83 2.66
C GLY A 100 23.07 -8.86 1.58
N GLY A 101 22.21 -7.97 1.08
CA GLY A 101 22.46 -7.12 -0.08
C GLY A 101 22.46 -5.63 0.17
N GLY A 102 22.40 -5.21 1.44
CA GLY A 102 22.45 -3.81 1.85
C GLY A 102 21.35 -2.97 1.18
N ALA A 103 21.68 -1.74 0.80
CA ALA A 103 20.72 -0.80 0.23
C ALA A 103 20.06 -1.31 -1.08
N ILE A 104 20.83 -1.99 -1.94
CA ILE A 104 20.32 -2.54 -3.21
C ILE A 104 19.32 -3.66 -2.93
N GLY A 105 19.73 -4.63 -2.10
CA GLY A 105 18.85 -5.73 -1.69
C GLY A 105 17.60 -5.23 -0.96
N GLY A 106 17.75 -4.21 -0.12
CA GLY A 106 16.64 -3.57 0.59
C GLY A 106 15.62 -2.91 -0.35
N ALA A 107 16.09 -2.12 -1.32
CA ALA A 107 15.22 -1.46 -2.28
C ALA A 107 14.41 -2.48 -3.12
N ILE A 108 15.09 -3.49 -3.68
CA ILE A 108 14.45 -4.54 -4.46
C ILE A 108 13.47 -5.35 -3.57
N GLY A 109 13.90 -5.69 -2.36
CA GLY A 109 13.10 -6.45 -1.39
C GLY A 109 11.81 -5.74 -0.98
N VAL A 110 11.85 -4.44 -0.71
CA VAL A 110 10.65 -3.66 -0.36
C VAL A 110 9.67 -3.60 -1.53
N VAL A 111 10.16 -3.38 -2.76
CA VAL A 111 9.30 -3.35 -3.96
C VAL A 111 8.67 -4.73 -4.20
N GLY A 112 9.44 -5.81 -4.05
CA GLY A 112 8.93 -7.18 -4.16
C GLY A 112 7.84 -7.47 -3.11
N ALA A 113 8.05 -7.04 -1.87
CA ALA A 113 7.07 -7.25 -0.79
C ALA A 113 5.77 -6.48 -1.01
N ILE A 114 5.83 -5.20 -1.39
CA ILE A 114 4.65 -4.40 -1.74
C ILE A 114 3.87 -5.07 -2.88
N THR A 115 4.58 -5.56 -3.90
CA THR A 115 3.97 -6.26 -5.03
C THR A 115 3.23 -7.52 -4.58
N ASN A 116 3.86 -8.34 -3.73
CA ASN A 116 3.23 -9.54 -3.17
C ASN A 116 1.98 -9.23 -2.33
N PHE A 117 2.05 -8.21 -1.47
CA PHE A 117 0.92 -7.81 -0.64
C PHE A 117 -0.26 -7.29 -1.45
N ASN A 118 0.00 -6.69 -2.62
CA ASN A 118 -1.03 -6.31 -3.57
C ASN A 118 -1.63 -7.54 -4.26
N ILE A 119 -0.80 -8.48 -4.71
CA ILE A 119 -1.28 -9.73 -5.34
C ILE A 119 -2.20 -10.52 -4.41
N PHE A 120 -1.90 -10.61 -3.12
CA PHE A 120 -2.78 -11.30 -2.17
C PHE A 120 -4.18 -10.66 -2.04
N ARG A 121 -4.30 -9.37 -2.38
CA ARG A 121 -5.54 -8.59 -2.36
C ARG A 121 -6.25 -8.52 -3.70
N GLU A 122 -5.62 -8.99 -4.77
CA GLU A 122 -6.27 -9.07 -6.08
C GLU A 122 -7.46 -10.04 -6.03
N GLU A 123 -8.44 -9.78 -6.88
CA GLU A 123 -9.50 -10.75 -7.16
C GLU A 123 -8.92 -11.95 -7.91
N GLY A 124 -9.46 -13.14 -7.66
CA GLY A 124 -9.04 -14.38 -8.32
C GLY A 124 -8.89 -15.57 -7.37
N SER A 125 -8.51 -16.71 -7.92
CA SER A 125 -8.32 -17.94 -7.15
C SER A 125 -7.10 -17.84 -6.22
N GLU A 126 -7.21 -18.44 -5.04
CA GLU A 126 -6.09 -18.50 -4.09
C GLU A 126 -4.84 -19.10 -4.72
N ALA A 127 -4.98 -20.19 -5.49
CA ALA A 127 -3.86 -20.82 -6.20
C ALA A 127 -3.11 -19.86 -7.13
N SER A 128 -3.83 -19.02 -7.88
CA SER A 128 -3.22 -18.00 -8.76
C SER A 128 -2.41 -16.97 -7.97
N LYS A 129 -2.94 -16.52 -6.82
CA LYS A 129 -2.25 -15.56 -5.95
C LYS A 129 -0.93 -16.13 -5.42
N TYR A 130 -0.93 -17.35 -4.88
CA TYR A 130 0.30 -17.96 -4.37
C TYR A 130 1.32 -18.19 -5.49
N LEU A 131 0.88 -18.65 -6.67
CA LEU A 131 1.77 -18.83 -7.82
C LEU A 131 2.44 -17.51 -8.24
N LYS A 132 1.65 -16.43 -8.36
CA LYS A 132 2.17 -15.09 -8.67
C LYS A 132 3.16 -14.60 -7.60
N VAL A 133 2.83 -14.74 -6.31
CA VAL A 133 3.70 -14.35 -5.20
C VAL A 133 5.02 -15.12 -5.22
N THR A 134 4.97 -16.43 -5.41
CA THR A 134 6.17 -17.26 -5.57
C THR A 134 7.01 -16.79 -6.77
N GLY A 135 6.37 -16.48 -7.90
CA GLY A 135 7.04 -15.93 -9.07
C GLY A 135 7.75 -14.60 -8.78
N VAL A 136 7.09 -13.67 -8.08
CA VAL A 136 7.70 -12.38 -7.68
C VAL A 136 8.87 -12.58 -6.73
N VAL A 137 8.78 -13.51 -5.77
CA VAL A 137 9.90 -13.84 -4.89
C VAL A 137 11.10 -14.30 -5.73
N LEU A 138 10.91 -15.31 -6.59
CA LEU A 138 11.98 -15.82 -7.46
C LEU A 138 12.58 -14.73 -8.35
N ALA A 139 11.74 -13.90 -8.97
CA ALA A 139 12.17 -12.79 -9.82
C ALA A 139 12.97 -11.74 -9.04
N THR A 140 12.56 -11.42 -7.81
CA THR A 140 13.25 -10.44 -6.94
C THR A 140 14.66 -10.91 -6.61
N PHE A 141 14.82 -12.16 -6.15
CA PHE A 141 16.14 -12.71 -5.84
C PHE A 141 17.01 -12.80 -7.10
N THR A 142 16.43 -13.24 -8.22
CA THR A 142 17.15 -13.33 -9.50
C THR A 142 17.65 -11.96 -9.95
N LEU A 143 16.78 -10.95 -9.93
CA LEU A 143 17.12 -9.57 -10.28
C LEU A 143 18.25 -9.02 -9.41
N TYR A 144 18.18 -9.25 -8.11
CA TYR A 144 19.25 -8.86 -7.18
C TYR A 144 20.60 -9.48 -7.56
N PHE A 145 20.65 -10.80 -7.77
CA PHE A 145 21.91 -11.47 -8.14
C PHE A 145 22.45 -11.00 -9.49
N VAL A 146 21.59 -10.75 -10.47
CA VAL A 146 21.99 -10.19 -11.77
C VAL A 146 22.63 -8.81 -11.60
N ILE A 147 21.99 -7.91 -10.85
CA ILE A 147 22.50 -6.56 -10.60
C ILE A 147 23.84 -6.60 -9.87
N VAL A 148 23.94 -7.39 -8.79
CA VAL A 148 25.17 -7.49 -8.00
C VAL A 148 26.31 -8.10 -8.81
N THR A 149 26.04 -9.14 -9.61
CA THR A 149 27.04 -9.75 -10.49
C THR A 149 27.53 -8.74 -11.52
N PHE A 150 26.62 -8.00 -12.15
CA PHE A 150 26.97 -6.97 -13.13
C PHE A 150 27.82 -5.86 -12.52
N ILE A 151 27.45 -5.34 -11.35
CA ILE A 151 28.23 -4.33 -10.61
C ILE A 151 29.61 -4.88 -10.25
N SER A 152 29.69 -6.13 -9.79
CA SER A 152 30.95 -6.77 -9.42
C SER A 152 31.90 -6.93 -10.60
N ILE A 153 31.37 -7.17 -11.81
CA ILE A 153 32.16 -7.22 -13.04
C ILE A 153 32.68 -5.82 -13.42
N LEU A 154 31.87 -4.77 -13.24
CA LEU A 154 32.26 -3.40 -13.60
C LEU A 154 33.29 -2.77 -12.66
N ILE A 155 33.32 -3.16 -11.39
CA ILE A 155 34.24 -2.63 -10.38
C ILE A 155 35.60 -3.35 -10.42
N LYS A 156 35.67 -4.50 -11.08
CA LYS A 156 36.88 -5.31 -11.23
C LYS A 156 37.70 -4.88 -12.44
#